data_AF-A0A2X3M0C1-F1
#
_entry.id   AF-A0A2X3M0C1-F1
#
_cell.length_a   1.000
_cell.length_b   1.000
_cell.length_c   1.000
_cell.angle_alpha   90.00
_cell.angle_beta   90.00
_cell.angle_gamma   90.00
#
_symmetry.space_group_name_H-M   'P 1'
#
loop_
_entity.id
_entity.type
_entity.pdbx_description
1 polymer ?
#
loop_
_entity_poly.entity_id
_entity_poly.type
_entity_poly.pdbx_seq_one_letter_code
_entity_poly.pdbx_strand_id
1 'polypeptide(L)'
;MGGNCNVFLGWSTFSLTVTLIRNNFVWIYRVMELKATTLGKRLAQHPYDRAVILNAGIKVSGDRHEYLIPFNQLLAIHCKRGLVWGELEFVLPDEKVVRLHGTEWGETQRFYHHLDAHWQRWSGEMSEIASGVLRQQLDLIATRTGENKWLTREQTSGVQQQIRQAMSALPLPVNRLEEFDNCREAWRKCQAWLKDIESARLQHNQAYTEAMLTEYADFFPPGRVFTAESGAGPGSR
;
A
#
# COMPACT_ATOMS: atom_id res chain seq x y z
N MET A 1 48.24 -6.72 3.11
CA MET A 1 47.24 -5.69 3.46
C MET A 1 45.91 -6.20 2.89
N GLY A 2 45.09 -6.94 3.61
CA GLY A 2 44.25 -6.49 4.74
C GLY A 2 42.96 -5.90 4.15
N GLY A 3 41.76 -6.49 4.26
CA GLY A 3 41.36 -7.61 5.10
C GLY A 3 40.04 -8.27 4.68
N ASN A 4 39.80 -9.39 5.35
CA ASN A 4 38.62 -10.25 5.28
C ASN A 4 37.39 -9.58 5.92
N CYS A 5 36.22 -9.92 5.40
CA CYS A 5 35.02 -10.09 6.23
C CYS A 5 34.42 -11.46 5.91
N ASN A 6 34.63 -12.40 6.84
CA ASN A 6 33.89 -13.65 6.93
C ASN A 6 32.62 -13.38 7.73
N VAL A 7 31.47 -13.81 7.20
CA VAL A 7 30.35 -14.27 8.05
C VAL A 7 29.98 -15.65 7.51
N PHE A 8 30.38 -16.68 8.25
CA PHE A 8 29.96 -18.06 8.07
C PHE A 8 28.77 -18.33 9.00
N LEU A 9 27.83 -19.14 8.51
CA LEU A 9 26.84 -20.00 9.20
C LEU A 9 25.65 -20.11 8.23
N GLY A 10 25.34 -21.19 7.52
CA GLY A 10 25.85 -22.55 7.41
C GLY A 10 24.78 -23.36 6.66
N TRP A 11 25.18 -24.56 6.22
CA TRP A 11 24.36 -25.71 5.80
C TRP A 11 23.96 -25.83 4.31
N SER A 12 24.46 -26.93 3.76
CA SER A 12 24.16 -27.61 2.48
C SER A 12 24.86 -27.12 1.21
N THR A 13 26.04 -27.71 0.97
CA THR A 13 26.60 -27.94 -0.36
C THR A 13 25.70 -28.89 -1.15
N PHE A 14 24.92 -28.38 -2.10
CA PHE A 14 24.45 -29.19 -3.23
C PHE A 14 25.24 -28.79 -4.47
N SER A 15 26.20 -29.63 -4.83
CA SER A 15 26.83 -29.60 -6.15
C SER A 15 25.81 -30.16 -7.15
N LEU A 16 25.17 -29.29 -7.92
CA LEU A 16 24.34 -29.72 -9.06
C LEU A 16 25.23 -29.73 -10.30
N THR A 17 25.75 -30.91 -10.64
CA THR A 17 26.33 -31.18 -11.95
C THR A 17 25.22 -30.99 -12.99
N VAL A 18 25.27 -29.90 -13.76
CA VAL A 18 24.34 -29.67 -14.88
C VAL A 18 24.76 -30.57 -16.04
N THR A 19 24.20 -31.77 -16.09
CA THR A 19 24.24 -32.63 -17.27
C THR A 19 23.35 -31.99 -18.33
N LEU A 20 23.98 -31.51 -19.41
CA LEU A 20 23.35 -30.87 -20.55
C LEU A 20 22.58 -31.91 -21.38
N ILE A 21 21.35 -32.24 -20.96
CA ILE A 21 20.44 -33.03 -21.79
C ILE A 21 19.69 -32.05 -22.70
N ARG A 22 20.05 -32.08 -23.99
CA ARG A 22 19.32 -31.47 -25.10
C ARG A 22 17.85 -31.89 -25.04
N ASN A 23 16.99 -30.99 -24.58
CA ASN A 23 15.56 -30.99 -24.91
C ASN A 23 15.02 -29.55 -24.81
N ASN A 24 14.98 -28.91 -25.97
CA ASN A 24 14.15 -27.80 -26.43
C ASN A 24 13.11 -27.18 -25.46
N PHE A 25 13.54 -26.56 -24.36
CA PHE A 25 12.71 -25.73 -23.48
C PHE A 25 13.46 -24.44 -23.13
N VAL A 26 13.81 -23.68 -24.16
CA VAL A 26 14.07 -22.25 -24.00
C VAL A 26 12.70 -21.61 -23.75
N TRP A 27 12.35 -21.43 -22.49
CA TRP A 27 11.30 -20.47 -22.12
C TRP A 27 11.76 -19.11 -22.61
N ILE A 28 11.29 -18.73 -23.80
CA ILE A 28 11.41 -17.38 -24.30
C ILE A 28 10.61 -16.52 -23.30
N TYR A 29 11.30 -15.88 -22.35
CA TYR A 29 10.79 -14.66 -21.74
C TYR A 29 10.63 -13.65 -22.89
N ARG A 30 9.52 -13.76 -23.63
CA ARG A 30 9.09 -12.72 -24.53
C ARG A 30 8.84 -11.53 -23.61
N VAL A 31 9.73 -10.54 -23.68
CA VAL A 31 9.43 -9.20 -23.18
C VAL A 31 8.07 -8.85 -23.78
N MET A 32 7.03 -8.87 -22.95
CA MET A 32 5.69 -8.52 -23.40
C MET A 32 5.70 -7.01 -23.62
N GLU A 33 5.94 -6.65 -24.87
CA GLU A 33 5.95 -5.29 -25.39
C GLU A 33 4.68 -5.06 -26.20
N LEU A 34 3.99 -3.96 -25.95
CA LEU A 34 2.92 -3.43 -26.78
C LEU A 34 3.45 -2.19 -27.51
N LYS A 35 3.23 -2.11 -28.82
CA LYS A 35 3.68 -0.99 -29.64
C LYS A 35 2.56 -0.44 -30.50
N ALA A 36 2.50 0.89 -30.61
CA ALA A 36 1.59 1.58 -31.51
C ALA A 36 1.98 1.28 -32.97
N THR A 37 0.96 1.16 -33.82
CA THR A 37 1.16 1.04 -35.27
C THR A 37 1.75 2.34 -35.82
N THR A 38 2.44 2.30 -36.96
CA THR A 38 3.01 3.52 -37.59
C THR A 38 1.94 4.58 -37.86
N LEU A 39 0.76 4.15 -38.33
CA LEU A 39 -0.37 5.04 -38.57
C LEU A 39 -0.96 5.55 -37.25
N GLY A 40 -1.13 4.66 -36.25
CA GLY A 40 -1.61 5.02 -34.92
C GLY A 40 -0.72 6.05 -34.23
N LYS A 41 0.61 5.89 -34.29
CA LYS A 41 1.58 6.86 -33.75
C LYS A 41 1.44 8.24 -34.40
N ARG A 42 1.30 8.30 -35.73
CA ARG A 42 1.15 9.57 -36.46
C ARG A 42 -0.16 10.29 -36.12
N LEU A 43 -1.25 9.53 -35.98
CA LEU A 43 -2.57 10.11 -35.74
C LEU A 43 -2.80 10.48 -34.28
N ALA A 44 -2.32 9.65 -33.35
CA ALA A 44 -2.56 9.86 -31.93
C ALA A 44 -1.72 11.01 -31.34
N GLN A 45 -0.59 11.35 -31.97
CA GLN A 45 0.33 12.42 -31.54
C GLN A 45 0.69 12.36 -30.04
N HIS A 46 0.69 11.15 -29.47
CA HIS A 46 1.02 10.93 -28.06
C HIS A 46 2.53 10.81 -27.88
N PRO A 47 3.07 11.25 -26.71
CA PRO A 47 4.50 11.21 -26.42
C PRO A 47 5.06 9.79 -26.29
N TYR A 48 4.19 8.81 -26.14
CA TYR A 48 4.51 7.41 -25.95
C TYR A 48 3.90 6.54 -27.05
N ASP A 49 4.66 5.57 -27.53
CA ASP A 49 4.25 4.63 -28.56
C ASP A 49 4.52 3.17 -28.18
N ARG A 50 5.06 2.92 -26.99
CA ARG A 50 5.42 1.58 -26.52
C ARG A 50 5.17 1.43 -25.02
N ALA A 51 4.72 0.26 -24.60
CA ALA A 51 4.70 -0.18 -23.21
C ALA A 51 5.37 -1.54 -23.05
N VAL A 52 6.11 -1.72 -21.96
CA VAL A 52 6.78 -2.98 -21.59
C VAL A 52 6.45 -3.32 -20.14
N ILE A 53 6.03 -4.55 -19.90
CA ILE A 53 5.76 -5.07 -18.56
C ILE A 53 7.10 -5.39 -17.88
N LEU A 54 7.26 -4.91 -16.65
CA LEU A 54 8.42 -5.17 -15.78
C LEU A 54 8.00 -6.01 -14.58
N ASN A 55 8.98 -6.47 -13.80
CA ASN A 55 8.73 -7.29 -12.61
C ASN A 55 7.81 -6.59 -11.59
N ALA A 56 7.98 -5.27 -11.37
CA ALA A 56 7.21 -4.49 -10.40
C ALA A 56 6.74 -3.13 -10.97
N GLY A 57 6.40 -3.10 -12.26
CA GLY A 57 6.00 -1.86 -12.91
C GLY A 57 5.72 -2.01 -14.41
N ILE A 58 5.42 -0.88 -15.03
CA ILE A 58 5.32 -0.74 -16.48
C ILE A 58 6.29 0.34 -16.93
N LYS A 59 7.02 0.09 -18.02
CA LYS A 59 7.76 1.13 -18.73
C LYS A 59 6.95 1.59 -19.93
N VAL A 60 6.73 2.90 -20.04
CA VAL A 60 6.08 3.52 -21.18
C VAL A 60 7.08 4.44 -21.87
N SER A 61 7.28 4.29 -23.17
CA SER A 61 8.32 5.01 -23.92
C SER A 61 7.85 5.48 -25.29
N GLY A 62 8.52 6.51 -25.81
CA GLY A 62 8.44 6.98 -27.20
C GLY A 62 9.79 7.55 -27.63
N ASP A 63 9.84 8.31 -28.73
CA ASP A 63 11.12 8.75 -29.34
C ASP A 63 11.98 9.64 -28.43
N ARG A 64 11.36 10.42 -27.54
CA ARG A 64 12.03 11.40 -26.67
C ARG A 64 11.65 11.31 -25.20
N HIS A 65 10.73 10.41 -24.86
CA HIS A 65 10.19 10.30 -23.51
C HIS A 65 10.24 8.86 -23.04
N GLU A 66 10.69 8.66 -21.81
CA GLU A 66 10.59 7.39 -21.10
C GLU A 66 10.00 7.67 -19.71
N TYR A 67 9.05 6.84 -19.30
CA TYR A 67 8.44 6.93 -17.99
C TYR A 67 8.26 5.54 -17.38
N LEU A 68 8.78 5.37 -16.17
CA LEU A 68 8.59 4.18 -15.37
C LEU A 68 7.41 4.40 -14.43
N ILE A 69 6.46 3.47 -14.46
CA ILE A 69 5.30 3.43 -13.57
C ILE A 69 5.45 2.23 -12.63
N PRO A 70 5.93 2.44 -11.40
CA PRO A 70 5.94 1.40 -10.37
C PRO A 70 4.52 0.92 -10.04
N PHE A 71 4.35 -0.36 -9.72
CA PHE A 71 3.04 -0.90 -9.32
C PHE A 71 2.49 -0.30 -8.03
N ASN A 72 3.36 0.14 -7.11
CA ASN A 72 2.96 0.82 -5.87
C ASN A 72 2.41 2.23 -6.10
N GLN A 73 2.48 2.76 -7.32
CA GLN A 73 1.91 4.06 -7.71
C GLN A 73 0.67 3.92 -8.59
N LEU A 74 0.32 2.71 -9.00
CA LEU A 74 -0.79 2.48 -9.93
C LEU A 74 -2.10 2.36 -9.15
N LEU A 75 -3.12 3.10 -9.59
CA LEU A 75 -4.46 3.08 -9.01
C LEU A 75 -5.43 2.24 -9.84
N ALA A 76 -5.35 2.36 -11.16
CA ALA A 76 -6.18 1.60 -12.09
C ALA A 76 -5.50 1.48 -13.46
N ILE A 77 -5.91 0.46 -14.22
CA ILE A 77 -5.56 0.30 -15.62
C ILE A 77 -6.85 0.19 -16.41
N HIS A 78 -7.09 1.13 -17.33
CA HIS A 78 -8.25 1.09 -18.21
C HIS A 78 -7.83 0.64 -19.60
N CYS A 79 -8.46 -0.42 -20.09
CA CYS A 79 -8.33 -0.88 -21.47
C CYS A 79 -9.56 -0.49 -22.27
N LYS A 80 -9.39 0.41 -23.23
CA LYS A 80 -10.48 0.97 -24.04
C LYS A 80 -10.33 0.55 -25.50
N ARG A 81 -11.46 0.29 -26.13
CA ARG A 81 -11.54 -0.01 -27.57
C ARG A 81 -11.97 1.24 -28.34
N GLY A 82 -11.15 1.68 -29.27
CA GLY A 82 -11.52 2.64 -30.32
C GLY A 82 -12.04 1.94 -31.57
N LEU A 83 -12.46 2.73 -32.56
CA LEU A 83 -12.99 2.22 -33.85
C LEU A 83 -11.96 1.36 -34.60
N VAL A 84 -10.68 1.72 -34.52
CA VAL A 84 -9.57 1.07 -35.25
C VAL A 84 -8.46 0.58 -34.30
N TRP A 85 -8.20 1.30 -33.20
CA TRP A 85 -7.10 1.01 -32.28
C TRP A 85 -7.57 0.85 -30.83
N GLY A 86 -6.77 0.16 -30.04
CA GLY A 86 -6.91 0.11 -28.58
C GLY A 86 -6.13 1.22 -27.88
N GLU A 87 -6.56 1.51 -26.66
CA GLU A 87 -5.97 2.48 -25.74
C GLU A 87 -5.80 1.86 -24.35
N LEU A 88 -4.67 2.18 -23.70
CA LEU A 88 -4.43 1.92 -22.29
C LEU A 88 -4.26 3.24 -21.53
N GLU A 89 -4.94 3.36 -20.41
CA GLU A 89 -4.73 4.43 -19.43
C GLU A 89 -4.22 3.85 -18.12
N PHE A 90 -3.13 4.41 -17.61
CA PHE A 90 -2.56 4.12 -16.29
C PHE A 90 -2.91 5.28 -15.37
N VAL A 91 -3.79 5.04 -14.41
CA VAL A 91 -4.24 6.04 -13.44
C VAL A 91 -3.29 6.04 -12.26
N LEU A 92 -2.79 7.22 -11.91
CA LEU A 92 -1.85 7.47 -10.83
C LEU A 92 -2.49 8.44 -9.81
N PRO A 93 -1.89 8.64 -8.62
CA PRO A 93 -2.31 9.69 -7.70
C PRO A 93 -2.35 11.08 -8.34
N ASP A 94 -3.03 12.00 -7.65
CA ASP A 94 -3.16 13.41 -8.05
C ASP A 94 -3.78 13.60 -9.44
N GLU A 95 -4.75 12.75 -9.79
CA GLU A 95 -5.49 12.76 -11.07
C GLU A 95 -4.58 12.61 -12.32
N LYS A 96 -3.34 12.17 -12.12
CA LYS A 96 -2.39 11.97 -13.21
C LYS A 96 -2.73 10.69 -13.99
N VAL A 97 -2.77 10.81 -15.31
CA VAL A 97 -3.01 9.68 -16.22
C VAL A 97 -1.91 9.60 -17.27
N VAL A 98 -1.32 8.41 -17.45
CA VAL A 98 -0.41 8.11 -18.56
C VAL A 98 -1.15 7.26 -19.59
N ARG A 99 -1.09 7.66 -20.86
CA ARG A 99 -1.84 7.00 -21.94
C ARG A 99 -0.92 6.40 -22.99
N LEU A 100 -1.31 5.24 -23.50
CA LEU A 100 -0.78 4.63 -24.71
C LEU A 100 -1.93 4.40 -25.70
N HIS A 101 -1.81 4.94 -26.90
CA HIS A 101 -2.86 4.91 -27.93
C HIS A 101 -2.29 4.41 -29.27
N GLY A 102 -3.17 4.02 -30.20
CA GLY A 102 -2.78 3.68 -31.57
C GLY A 102 -2.23 2.25 -31.73
N THR A 103 -2.51 1.39 -30.75
CA THR A 103 -2.12 -0.02 -30.72
C THR A 103 -3.19 -0.89 -31.37
N GLU A 104 -2.83 -2.02 -31.96
CA GLU A 104 -3.83 -2.94 -32.52
C GLU A 104 -4.69 -3.52 -31.40
N TRP A 105 -6.01 -3.46 -31.52
CA TRP A 105 -6.94 -3.86 -30.45
C TRP A 105 -6.68 -5.26 -29.88
N GLY A 106 -6.42 -6.25 -30.74
CA GLY A 106 -6.13 -7.62 -30.29
C GLY A 106 -4.88 -7.72 -29.43
N GLU A 107 -3.83 -6.96 -29.77
CA GLU A 107 -2.60 -6.87 -28.98
C GLU A 107 -2.80 -6.07 -27.69
N THR A 108 -3.55 -4.96 -27.74
CA THR A 108 -3.91 -4.16 -26.56
C THR A 108 -4.60 -5.03 -25.51
N GLN A 109 -5.59 -5.82 -25.93
CA GLN A 109 -6.36 -6.67 -25.05
C GLN A 109 -5.49 -7.78 -24.44
N ARG A 110 -4.65 -8.45 -25.25
CA ARG A 110 -3.72 -9.48 -24.76
C ARG A 110 -2.73 -8.91 -23.74
N PHE A 111 -2.12 -7.77 -24.05
CA PHE A 111 -1.18 -7.09 -23.17
C PHE A 111 -1.85 -6.69 -21.85
N TYR A 112 -3.05 -6.09 -21.93
CA TYR A 112 -3.83 -5.71 -20.75
C TYR A 112 -4.09 -6.88 -19.83
N HIS A 113 -4.60 -8.01 -20.35
CA HIS A 113 -4.89 -9.18 -19.51
C HIS A 113 -3.66 -9.73 -18.81
N HIS A 114 -2.51 -9.74 -19.47
CA HIS A 114 -1.27 -10.18 -18.84
C HIS A 114 -0.79 -9.19 -17.78
N LEU A 115 -0.83 -7.90 -18.09
CA LEU A 115 -0.42 -6.85 -17.17
C LEU A 115 -1.31 -6.82 -15.93
N ASP A 116 -2.63 -6.86 -16.10
CA ASP A 116 -3.57 -6.85 -14.99
C ASP A 116 -3.37 -8.07 -14.10
N ALA A 117 -3.30 -9.28 -14.67
CA ALA A 117 -3.03 -10.49 -13.90
C ALA A 117 -1.71 -10.42 -13.10
N HIS A 118 -0.65 -9.85 -13.69
CA HIS A 118 0.63 -9.66 -13.03
C HIS A 118 0.56 -8.61 -11.91
N TRP A 119 -0.09 -7.48 -12.17
CA TRP A 119 -0.29 -6.41 -11.19
C TRP A 119 -1.18 -6.84 -10.03
N GLN A 120 -2.27 -7.58 -10.29
CA GLN A 120 -3.14 -8.11 -9.23
C GLN A 120 -2.40 -9.12 -8.35
N ARG A 121 -1.59 -10.02 -8.94
CA ARG A 121 -0.76 -10.95 -8.16
C ARG A 121 0.22 -10.21 -7.25
N TRP A 122 0.99 -9.29 -7.82
CA TRP A 122 1.92 -8.47 -7.05
C TRP A 122 1.21 -7.67 -5.95
N SER A 123 0.02 -7.12 -6.26
CA SER A 123 -0.78 -6.36 -5.28
C SER A 123 -1.25 -7.25 -4.13
N GLY A 124 -1.66 -8.48 -4.41
CA GLY A 124 -2.02 -9.47 -3.40
C GLY A 124 -0.84 -9.79 -2.46
N GLU A 125 0.34 -10.06 -3.00
CA GLU A 125 1.56 -10.30 -2.20
C GLU A 125 1.90 -9.10 -1.31
N MET A 126 1.83 -7.88 -1.85
CA MET A 126 2.10 -6.67 -1.07
C MET A 126 1.01 -6.36 -0.04
N SER A 127 -0.24 -6.80 -0.27
CA SER A 127 -1.33 -6.62 0.68
C SER A 127 -1.09 -7.38 1.99
N GLU A 128 -0.44 -8.55 1.94
CA GLU A 128 -0.07 -9.31 3.14
C GLU A 128 0.94 -8.53 4.00
N ILE A 129 1.92 -7.89 3.36
CA ILE A 129 2.89 -7.03 4.05
C ILE A 129 2.19 -5.80 4.63
N ALA A 130 1.33 -5.14 3.84
CA ALA A 130 0.57 -3.97 4.27
C ALA A 130 -0.35 -4.30 5.47
N SER A 131 -1.02 -5.44 5.43
CA SER A 131 -1.84 -5.97 6.52
C SER A 131 -1.03 -6.16 7.80
N GLY A 132 0.18 -6.73 7.69
CA GLY A 132 1.11 -6.87 8.82
C GLY A 132 1.46 -5.53 9.47
N VAL A 133 1.81 -4.53 8.66
CA VAL A 133 2.13 -3.17 9.13
C VAL A 133 0.92 -2.52 9.81
N LEU A 134 -0.27 -2.61 9.21
CA LEU A 134 -1.49 -2.04 9.76
C LEU A 134 -1.88 -2.69 11.10
N ARG A 135 -1.80 -4.02 11.20
CA ARG A 135 -2.09 -4.74 12.45
C ARG A 135 -1.11 -4.39 13.56
N GLN A 136 0.19 -4.38 13.26
CA GLN A 136 1.21 -3.97 14.21
C GLN A 136 0.95 -2.55 14.72
N GLN A 137 0.52 -1.63 13.84
CA GLN A 137 0.19 -0.27 14.25
C GLN A 137 -1.03 -0.23 15.17
N LEU A 138 -2.06 -1.05 14.92
CA LEU A 138 -3.22 -1.15 15.81
C LEU A 138 -2.85 -1.72 17.19
N ASP A 139 -1.97 -2.73 17.24
CA ASP A 139 -1.50 -3.31 18.51
C ASP A 139 -0.71 -2.28 19.34
N LEU A 140 0.11 -1.46 18.66
CA LEU A 140 0.85 -0.37 19.29
C LEU A 140 -0.08 0.71 19.82
N ILE A 141 -1.14 1.04 19.09
CA ILE A 141 -2.18 1.98 19.55
C ILE A 141 -2.86 1.40 20.78
N ALA A 142 -3.36 0.16 20.72
CA ALA A 142 -4.04 -0.50 21.83
C ALA A 142 -3.16 -0.57 23.10
N THR A 143 -1.86 -0.83 22.94
CA THR A 143 -0.91 -0.85 24.07
C THR A 143 -0.74 0.55 24.71
N ARG A 144 -0.76 1.61 23.90
CA ARG A 144 -0.63 3.00 24.37
C ARG A 144 -1.92 3.55 24.95
N THR A 145 -3.05 3.18 24.38
CA THR A 145 -4.40 3.60 24.76
C THR A 145 -5.10 2.56 25.63
N GLY A 146 -4.36 1.74 26.39
CA GLY A 146 -4.97 0.67 27.19
C GLY A 146 -6.12 1.16 28.08
N GLU A 147 -7.07 0.27 28.36
CA GLU A 147 -8.38 0.57 28.98
C GLU A 147 -8.30 1.29 30.34
N ASN A 148 -7.19 1.14 31.06
CA ASN A 148 -6.98 1.73 32.40
C ASN A 148 -6.04 2.94 32.41
N LYS A 149 -5.94 3.70 31.30
CA LYS A 149 -5.11 4.91 31.26
C LYS A 149 -5.87 6.09 30.67
N TRP A 150 -5.75 7.23 31.34
CA TRP A 150 -6.12 8.52 30.78
C TRP A 150 -5.20 8.89 29.60
N LEU A 151 -5.78 9.23 28.46
CA LEU A 151 -5.04 9.60 27.26
C LEU A 151 -4.84 11.13 27.19
N THR A 152 -3.58 11.56 27.20
CA THR A 152 -3.22 12.98 27.06
C THR A 152 -3.19 13.42 25.60
N ARG A 153 -3.27 14.73 25.35
CA ARG A 153 -3.13 15.31 24.00
C ARG A 153 -1.77 14.99 23.36
N GLU A 154 -0.70 14.97 24.15
CA GLU A 154 0.64 14.63 23.67
C GLU A 154 0.73 13.18 23.20
N GLN A 155 0.22 12.23 24.02
CA GLN A 155 0.16 10.81 23.65
C GLN A 155 -0.67 10.59 22.38
N THR A 156 -1.78 11.30 22.27
CA THR A 156 -2.69 11.28 21.13
C THR A 156 -2.00 11.78 19.86
N SER A 157 -1.29 12.91 19.92
CA SER A 157 -0.49 13.43 18.80
C SER A 157 0.61 12.43 18.37
N GLY A 158 1.26 11.79 19.35
CA GLY A 158 2.24 10.73 19.11
C GLY A 158 1.67 9.52 18.37
N VAL A 159 0.44 9.12 18.69
CA VAL A 159 -0.29 8.08 17.93
C VAL A 159 -0.53 8.52 16.49
N GLN A 160 -0.98 9.76 16.27
CA GLN A 160 -1.23 10.27 14.91
C GLN A 160 0.02 10.25 14.04
N GLN A 161 1.15 10.69 14.60
CA GLN A 161 2.43 10.72 13.89
C GLN A 161 2.88 9.31 13.50
N GLN A 162 2.73 8.34 14.39
CA GLN A 162 3.08 6.95 14.12
C GLN A 162 2.21 6.33 13.03
N ILE A 163 0.90 6.59 13.05
CA ILE A 163 0.00 6.11 12.00
C ILE A 163 0.43 6.70 10.65
N ARG A 164 0.71 8.00 10.56
CA ARG A 164 1.19 8.63 9.31
C ARG A 164 2.50 8.02 8.83
N GLN A 165 3.43 7.76 9.74
CA GLN A 165 4.71 7.13 9.43
C GLN A 165 4.51 5.71 8.90
N ALA A 166 3.69 4.89 9.57
CA ALA A 166 3.36 3.54 9.13
C ALA A 166 2.70 3.54 7.74
N MET A 167 1.76 4.46 7.50
CA MET A 167 1.10 4.61 6.20
C MET A 167 2.08 4.98 5.09
N SER A 168 3.06 5.85 5.35
CA SER A 168 4.08 6.23 4.36
C SER A 168 5.01 5.09 3.95
N ALA A 169 5.10 4.05 4.79
CA ALA A 169 5.94 2.88 4.55
C ALA A 169 5.19 1.72 3.86
N LEU A 170 3.89 1.87 3.57
CA LEU A 170 3.12 0.81 2.95
C LEU A 170 3.59 0.54 1.51
N PRO A 171 3.68 -0.74 1.11
CA PRO A 171 4.08 -1.11 -0.24
C PRO A 171 2.97 -0.88 -1.28
N LEU A 172 1.75 -0.53 -0.84
CA LEU A 172 0.58 -0.27 -1.67
C LEU A 172 0.14 1.19 -1.55
N PRO A 173 -0.45 1.77 -2.61
CA PRO A 173 -1.06 3.08 -2.52
C PRO A 173 -2.26 3.03 -1.56
N VAL A 174 -2.34 3.99 -0.64
CA VAL A 174 -3.39 4.04 0.39
C VAL A 174 -4.80 4.01 -0.18
N ASN A 175 -4.99 4.59 -1.38
CA ASN A 175 -6.26 4.63 -2.10
C ASN A 175 -6.80 3.25 -2.45
N ARG A 176 -5.93 2.23 -2.54
CA ARG A 176 -6.31 0.86 -2.90
C ARG A 176 -6.49 -0.06 -1.70
N LEU A 177 -6.14 0.36 -0.48
CA LEU A 177 -6.22 -0.52 0.69
C LEU A 177 -7.63 -1.02 1.00
N GLU A 178 -8.67 -0.28 0.58
CA GLU A 178 -10.07 -0.71 0.68
C GLU A 178 -10.41 -1.90 -0.23
N GLU A 179 -9.64 -2.13 -1.30
CA GLU A 179 -9.86 -3.26 -2.24
C GLU A 179 -9.48 -4.61 -1.62
N PHE A 180 -8.59 -4.62 -0.62
CA PHE A 180 -8.07 -5.85 -0.03
C PHE A 180 -8.74 -6.16 1.32
N ASP A 181 -9.42 -7.31 1.40
CA ASP A 181 -10.16 -7.69 2.62
C ASP A 181 -9.26 -7.81 3.86
N ASN A 182 -8.02 -8.27 3.68
CA ASN A 182 -7.02 -8.40 4.76
C ASN A 182 -6.54 -7.05 5.32
N CYS A 183 -6.63 -5.96 4.55
CA CYS A 183 -6.22 -4.61 4.95
C CYS A 183 -7.41 -3.74 5.39
N ARG A 184 -8.59 -3.91 4.77
CA ARG A 184 -9.72 -2.97 4.83
C ARG A 184 -10.08 -2.52 6.24
N GLU A 185 -10.33 -3.47 7.15
CA GLU A 185 -10.77 -3.13 8.51
C GLU A 185 -9.67 -2.39 9.29
N ALA A 186 -8.44 -2.89 9.21
CA ALA A 186 -7.32 -2.29 9.93
C ALA A 186 -7.00 -0.88 9.40
N TRP A 187 -7.06 -0.71 8.09
CA TRP A 187 -6.96 0.58 7.42
C TRP A 187 -8.00 1.58 7.93
N ARG A 188 -9.28 1.19 7.96
CA ARG A 188 -10.37 2.06 8.44
C ARG A 188 -10.18 2.49 9.89
N LYS A 189 -9.72 1.58 10.76
CA LYS A 189 -9.41 1.90 12.16
C LYS A 189 -8.29 2.93 12.25
N CYS A 190 -7.18 2.74 11.51
CA CYS A 190 -6.10 3.72 11.44
C CYS A 190 -6.58 5.07 10.88
N GLN A 191 -7.44 5.07 9.85
CA GLN A 191 -8.00 6.28 9.27
C GLN A 191 -8.94 7.02 10.23
N ALA A 192 -9.71 6.31 11.05
CA ALA A 192 -10.57 6.91 12.06
C ALA A 192 -9.76 7.73 13.08
N TRP A 193 -8.64 7.18 13.56
CA TRP A 193 -7.68 7.89 14.42
C TRP A 193 -7.08 9.13 13.74
N LEU A 194 -6.90 9.13 12.43
CA LEU A 194 -6.38 10.30 11.71
C LEU A 194 -7.45 11.37 11.47
N LYS A 195 -8.70 10.98 11.22
CA LYS A 195 -9.80 11.87 10.81
C LYS A 195 -10.30 12.73 11.98
N ASP A 196 -10.54 12.12 13.14
CA ASP A 196 -11.04 12.84 14.31
C ASP A 196 -10.39 12.32 15.59
N ILE A 197 -9.17 12.80 15.80
CA ILE A 197 -8.34 12.31 16.88
C ILE A 197 -8.78 12.81 18.26
N GLU A 198 -9.39 13.99 18.33
CA GLU A 198 -9.88 14.55 19.59
C GLU A 198 -11.16 13.82 20.02
N SER A 199 -12.06 13.49 19.08
CA SER A 199 -13.23 12.65 19.38
C SER A 199 -12.80 11.26 19.85
N ALA A 200 -11.83 10.62 19.17
CA ALA A 200 -11.31 9.32 19.59
C ALA A 200 -10.70 9.37 21.00
N ARG A 201 -9.96 10.44 21.33
CA ARG A 201 -9.40 10.67 22.68
C ARG A 201 -10.50 10.88 23.73
N LEU A 202 -11.52 11.68 23.42
CA LEU A 202 -12.63 11.94 24.33
C LEU A 202 -13.44 10.67 24.61
N GLN A 203 -13.74 9.89 23.58
CA GLN A 203 -14.45 8.62 23.72
C GLN A 203 -13.66 7.62 24.59
N HIS A 204 -12.35 7.52 24.37
CA HIS A 204 -11.46 6.71 25.20
C HIS A 204 -11.46 7.16 26.66
N ASN A 205 -11.27 8.46 26.89
CA ASN A 205 -11.23 9.02 28.24
C ASN A 205 -12.58 8.90 28.97
N GLN A 206 -13.69 8.98 28.24
CA GLN A 206 -15.02 8.77 28.80
C GLN A 206 -15.21 7.31 29.24
N ALA A 207 -14.84 6.33 28.39
CA ALA A 207 -14.90 4.92 28.75
C ALA A 207 -14.02 4.61 29.98
N TYR A 208 -12.82 5.20 30.03
CA TYR A 208 -11.95 5.13 31.21
C TYR A 208 -12.61 5.73 32.46
N THR A 209 -13.24 6.91 32.36
CA THR A 209 -13.94 7.53 33.49
C THR A 209 -15.10 6.66 33.98
N GLU A 210 -15.91 6.11 33.09
CA GLU A 210 -17.02 5.21 33.42
C GLU A 210 -16.52 3.93 34.13
N ALA A 211 -15.42 3.35 33.64
CA ALA A 211 -14.79 2.18 34.26
C ALA A 211 -14.27 2.50 35.68
N MET A 212 -13.55 3.61 35.85
CA MET A 212 -13.02 4.04 37.17
C MET A 212 -14.13 4.39 38.17
N LEU A 213 -15.22 5.02 37.73
CA LEU A 213 -16.37 5.31 38.58
C LEU A 213 -17.07 4.03 39.04
N THR A 214 -17.08 2.99 38.20
CA THR A 214 -17.66 1.68 38.53
C THR A 214 -16.74 0.90 39.47
N GLU A 215 -15.44 0.81 39.17
CA GLU A 215 -14.46 0.06 39.95
C GLU A 215 -14.25 0.65 41.36
N TYR A 216 -14.23 1.97 41.47
CA TYR A 216 -14.02 2.68 42.74
C TYR A 216 -15.30 3.35 43.26
N ALA A 217 -16.47 2.77 42.98
CA ALA A 217 -17.77 3.33 43.37
C ALA A 217 -17.84 3.68 44.86
N ASP A 218 -17.24 2.85 45.73
CA ASP A 218 -17.20 3.05 47.19
C ASP A 218 -16.44 4.33 47.62
N PHE A 219 -15.58 4.86 46.75
CA PHE A 219 -14.78 6.07 46.99
C PHE A 219 -15.40 7.34 46.39
N PHE A 220 -16.44 7.21 45.55
CA PHE A 220 -17.11 8.33 44.90
C PHE A 220 -18.54 8.53 45.43
N PRO A 221 -18.84 9.65 46.12
CA PRO A 221 -20.18 9.89 46.65
C PRO A 221 -21.21 10.08 45.51
N PRO A 222 -22.44 9.56 45.65
CA PRO A 222 -23.49 9.68 44.63
C PRO A 222 -23.84 11.15 44.36
N GLY A 223 -23.95 11.52 43.08
CA GLY A 223 -24.43 12.84 42.63
C GLY A 223 -23.37 13.86 42.20
N ARG A 224 -22.07 13.51 42.17
CA ARG A 224 -21.04 14.40 41.61
C ARG A 224 -20.82 14.09 40.12
N VAL A 225 -21.17 15.04 39.24
CA VAL A 225 -20.86 14.93 37.81
C VAL A 225 -19.38 15.24 37.61
N PHE A 226 -18.58 14.22 37.30
CA PHE A 226 -17.19 14.39 36.91
C PHE A 226 -17.12 14.63 35.41
N THR A 227 -17.25 15.89 34.98
CA THR A 227 -17.06 16.26 33.57
C THR A 227 -15.58 16.29 33.24
N ALA A 228 -15.18 15.56 32.20
CA ALA A 228 -13.82 15.40 31.69
C ALA A 228 -13.13 16.69 31.15
N GLU A 229 -13.67 17.88 31.41
CA GLU A 229 -13.18 19.14 30.83
C GLU A 229 -12.07 19.84 31.64
N SER A 230 -11.74 19.43 32.86
CA SER A 230 -10.66 20.05 33.62
C SER A 230 -9.39 19.21 33.58
N GLY A 231 -8.45 19.61 32.73
CA GLY A 231 -7.09 19.08 32.72
C GLY A 231 -6.38 19.30 34.05
N ALA A 232 -6.28 18.24 34.85
CA ALA A 232 -5.23 18.02 35.83
C ALA A 232 -5.27 16.53 36.18
N GLY A 233 -4.29 15.77 35.67
CA GLY A 233 -4.12 14.38 36.11
C GLY A 233 -3.91 14.36 37.64
N PRO A 234 -4.46 13.36 38.36
CA PRO A 234 -4.18 13.23 39.78
C PRO A 234 -2.69 12.92 39.92
N GLY A 235 -1.97 13.85 40.55
CA GLY A 235 -0.57 13.68 40.89
C GLY A 235 -0.40 12.42 41.73
N SER A 236 0.44 11.53 41.22
CA SER A 236 0.99 10.38 41.95
C SER A 236 1.57 10.84 43.30
N ARG A 237 0.94 10.37 44.38
CA ARG A 237 1.60 10.15 45.68
C ARG A 237 1.66 8.66 45.94
#